data_AF-A0A3M1CTH2-F1
#
_entry.id   AF-A0A3M1CTH2-F1
#
_cell.length_a   1.000
_cell.length_b   1.000
_cell.length_c   1.000
_cell.angle_alpha   90.00
_cell.angle_beta   90.00
_cell.angle_gamma   90.00
#
_symmetry.space_group_name_H-M   'P 1'
#
loop_
_entity.id
_entity.type
_entity.pdbx_description
1 polymer ?
#
loop_
_entity_poly.entity_id
_entity_poly.type
_entity_poly.pdbx_seq_one_letter_code
_entity_poly.pdbx_strand_id
1 'polypeptide(L)'
;MEHLTASAWKVFALVSTVGGYLLAFALILRIVEERKEATATLAWVLLIAFVPYLGALLYVSLGRRRFRRRTQRRIWARNRLFGGDWQAPHHDHPRQCAWIDEQKLDAVTRLACMVSKEPLLGGNSVEVFISANRAYRRMIEEIDRATKHVHMLSYIFRPDAAGEMFIDHLAQAARRGVEVRLLADGFGSHLLSDGFVRPLLDAGGKFARFMPLWRFRPTWNPHMRNHRKLLVVAGRAGFTGGLNVGEEYQGRKRKYGPWRDTHLRVEGPAAWRLQEVFSEDWYFSTGENLMEEKYYFDFDANDLPGEQVLQVVDSGPDKPRPSLYGVFFTAVT
;
A
#
# COMPACT_ATOMS: atom_id res chain seq x y z
N MET A 1 -59.87 -29.70 11.42
CA MET A 1 -58.41 -29.52 11.56
C MET A 1 -57.78 -28.85 10.35
N GLU A 2 -58.16 -29.19 9.10
CA GLU A 2 -57.58 -28.59 7.87
C GLU A 2 -57.78 -27.07 7.72
N HIS A 3 -58.90 -26.51 8.18
CA HIS A 3 -59.12 -25.06 8.12
C HIS A 3 -58.21 -24.25 9.06
N LEU A 4 -57.82 -24.84 10.20
CA LEU A 4 -56.93 -24.20 11.18
C LEU A 4 -55.47 -24.23 10.71
N THR A 5 -55.06 -25.26 10.00
CA THR A 5 -53.71 -25.35 9.41
C THR A 5 -53.57 -24.40 8.22
N ALA A 6 -54.59 -24.30 7.36
CA ALA A 6 -54.60 -23.37 6.23
C ALA A 6 -54.56 -21.89 6.65
N SER A 7 -55.22 -21.51 7.76
CA SER A 7 -55.17 -20.15 8.28
C SER A 7 -53.82 -19.83 8.92
N ALA A 8 -53.22 -20.77 9.67
CA ALA A 8 -51.89 -20.63 10.23
C ALA A 8 -50.81 -20.43 9.14
N TRP A 9 -50.89 -21.16 8.03
CA TRP A 9 -49.99 -20.99 6.88
C TRP A 9 -50.11 -19.61 6.23
N LYS A 10 -51.33 -19.08 6.08
CA LYS A 10 -51.54 -17.73 5.54
C LYS A 10 -50.98 -16.64 6.45
N VAL A 11 -51.18 -16.77 7.76
CA VAL A 11 -50.63 -15.84 8.76
C VAL A 11 -49.10 -15.91 8.75
N PHE A 12 -48.52 -17.11 8.74
CA PHE A 12 -47.07 -17.29 8.65
C PHE A 12 -46.48 -16.69 7.37
N ALA A 13 -47.11 -16.94 6.21
CA ALA A 13 -46.68 -16.38 4.93
C ALA A 13 -46.73 -14.86 4.95
N LEU A 14 -47.81 -14.27 5.47
CA LEU A 14 -47.96 -12.82 5.60
C LEU A 14 -46.89 -12.21 6.53
N VAL A 15 -46.72 -12.76 7.74
CA VAL A 15 -45.74 -12.28 8.71
C VAL A 15 -44.31 -12.40 8.18
N SER A 16 -43.98 -13.52 7.52
CA SER A 16 -42.66 -13.68 6.90
C SER A 16 -42.44 -12.62 5.82
N THR A 17 -43.40 -12.43 4.92
CA THR A 17 -43.28 -11.48 3.79
C THR A 17 -43.11 -10.06 4.29
N VAL A 18 -43.96 -9.62 5.22
CA VAL A 18 -43.87 -8.29 5.84
C VAL A 18 -42.56 -8.12 6.59
N GLY A 19 -42.14 -9.11 7.39
CA GLY A 19 -40.87 -9.09 8.09
C GLY A 19 -39.65 -9.03 7.16
N GLY A 20 -39.71 -9.73 6.03
CA GLY A 20 -38.69 -9.71 4.99
C GLY A 20 -38.54 -8.32 4.35
N TYR A 21 -39.66 -7.66 4.03
CA TYR A 21 -39.64 -6.30 3.47
C TYR A 21 -39.19 -5.25 4.49
N LEU A 22 -39.57 -5.37 5.76
CA LEU A 22 -39.08 -4.47 6.82
C LEU A 22 -37.58 -4.62 7.04
N LEU A 23 -37.07 -5.87 7.05
CA LEU A 23 -35.63 -6.14 7.11
C LEU A 23 -34.90 -5.58 5.89
N ALA A 24 -35.45 -5.80 4.69
CA ALA A 24 -34.90 -5.28 3.45
C ALA A 24 -34.81 -3.74 3.48
N PHE A 25 -35.89 -3.06 3.87
CA PHE A 25 -35.95 -1.61 3.99
C PHE A 25 -34.92 -1.07 4.98
N ALA A 26 -34.84 -1.67 6.18
CA ALA A 26 -33.84 -1.29 7.18
C ALA A 26 -32.40 -1.49 6.68
N LEU A 27 -32.12 -2.59 5.95
CA LEU A 27 -30.80 -2.83 5.36
C LEU A 27 -30.49 -1.89 4.20
N ILE A 28 -31.46 -1.55 3.37
CA ILE A 28 -31.32 -0.61 2.25
C ILE A 28 -30.97 0.79 2.76
N LEU A 29 -31.71 1.32 3.74
CA LEU A 29 -31.38 2.61 4.37
C LEU A 29 -29.93 2.63 4.88
N ARG A 30 -29.56 1.55 5.56
CA ARG A 30 -28.21 1.35 6.09
C ARG A 30 -27.13 1.16 5.01
N ILE A 31 -27.48 0.67 3.83
CA ILE A 31 -26.57 0.51 2.68
C ILE A 31 -26.32 1.88 2.03
N VAL A 32 -27.39 2.65 1.81
CA VAL A 32 -27.34 3.97 1.17
C VAL A 32 -26.55 4.96 2.03
N GLU A 33 -26.72 4.93 3.35
CA GLU A 33 -25.98 5.80 4.27
C GLU A 33 -24.46 5.50 4.27
N GLU A 34 -24.05 4.29 3.93
CA GLU A 34 -22.67 3.82 4.15
C GLU A 34 -21.82 3.66 2.89
N ARG A 35 -22.44 3.55 1.72
CA ARG A 35 -21.73 3.24 0.48
C ARG A 35 -21.60 4.48 -0.40
N LYS A 36 -20.34 4.87 -0.67
CA LYS A 36 -20.00 5.96 -1.60
C LYS A 36 -20.02 5.53 -3.07
N GLU A 37 -20.02 4.23 -3.36
CA GLU A 37 -19.96 3.70 -4.72
C GLU A 37 -21.35 3.23 -5.18
N ALA A 38 -21.96 3.97 -6.10
CA ALA A 38 -23.36 3.81 -6.50
C ALA A 38 -23.68 2.42 -7.09
N THR A 39 -22.76 1.83 -7.85
CA THR A 39 -22.92 0.52 -8.51
C THR A 39 -23.02 -0.63 -7.51
N ALA A 40 -22.12 -0.66 -6.52
CA ALA A 40 -22.15 -1.69 -5.47
C ALA A 40 -23.38 -1.53 -4.55
N THR A 41 -23.77 -0.30 -4.24
CA THR A 41 -25.02 0.00 -3.51
C THR A 41 -26.21 -0.58 -4.25
N LEU A 42 -26.33 -0.27 -5.55
CA LEU A 42 -27.44 -0.74 -6.38
C LEU A 42 -27.50 -2.27 -6.42
N ALA A 43 -26.37 -2.95 -6.60
CA ALA A 43 -26.31 -4.41 -6.63
C ALA A 43 -26.80 -5.05 -5.31
N TRP A 44 -26.40 -4.52 -4.15
CA TRP A 44 -26.87 -5.01 -2.86
C TRP A 44 -28.33 -4.68 -2.60
N VAL A 45 -28.79 -3.49 -2.99
CA VAL A 45 -30.20 -3.08 -2.89
C VAL A 45 -31.09 -4.00 -3.73
N LEU A 46 -30.71 -4.27 -5.00
CA LEU A 46 -31.45 -5.16 -5.89
C LEU A 46 -31.47 -6.60 -5.35
N LEU A 47 -30.33 -7.12 -4.88
CA LEU A 47 -30.26 -8.48 -4.33
C LEU A 47 -31.16 -8.65 -3.09
N ILE A 48 -31.18 -7.65 -2.21
CA ILE A 48 -32.04 -7.66 -1.01
C ILE A 48 -33.51 -7.41 -1.37
N ALA A 49 -33.81 -6.60 -2.40
CA ALA A 49 -35.17 -6.36 -2.84
C ALA A 49 -35.81 -7.61 -3.47
N PHE A 50 -35.08 -8.32 -4.34
CA PHE A 50 -35.59 -9.50 -5.04
C PHE A 50 -35.46 -10.80 -4.23
N VAL A 51 -34.47 -10.89 -3.34
CA VAL A 51 -34.24 -12.09 -2.52
C VAL A 51 -33.90 -11.68 -1.07
N PRO A 52 -34.87 -11.21 -0.27
CA PRO A 52 -34.60 -10.52 1.01
C PRO A 52 -33.75 -11.31 2.00
N TYR A 53 -34.08 -12.57 2.28
CA TYR A 53 -33.37 -13.35 3.28
C TYR A 53 -31.97 -13.76 2.82
N LEU A 54 -31.83 -14.21 1.57
CA LEU A 54 -30.53 -14.59 1.02
C LEU A 54 -29.65 -13.37 0.80
N GLY A 55 -30.20 -12.29 0.26
CA GLY A 55 -29.53 -11.01 0.08
C GLY A 55 -29.07 -10.40 1.39
N ALA A 56 -29.91 -10.44 2.44
CA ALA A 56 -29.54 -10.00 3.78
C ALA A 56 -28.42 -10.87 4.38
N LEU A 57 -28.53 -12.20 4.26
CA LEU A 57 -27.51 -13.13 4.73
C LEU A 57 -26.17 -12.90 4.02
N LEU A 58 -26.17 -12.77 2.70
CA LEU A 58 -24.99 -12.47 1.89
C LEU A 58 -24.42 -11.08 2.21
N TYR A 59 -25.27 -10.08 2.42
CA TYR A 59 -24.84 -8.73 2.79
C TYR A 59 -24.15 -8.71 4.16
N VAL A 60 -24.70 -9.40 5.14
CA VAL A 60 -24.13 -9.48 6.49
C VAL A 60 -22.83 -10.30 6.51
N SER A 61 -22.75 -11.40 5.74
CA SER A 61 -21.60 -12.30 5.70
C SER A 61 -20.43 -11.81 4.83
N LEU A 62 -20.73 -11.19 3.68
CA LEU A 62 -19.75 -10.75 2.68
C LEU A 62 -19.61 -9.23 2.62
N GLY A 63 -20.73 -8.50 2.72
CA GLY A 63 -20.83 -7.09 2.35
C GLY A 63 -20.09 -6.12 3.28
N ARG A 64 -19.84 -6.44 4.56
CA ARG A 64 -19.51 -5.37 5.52
C ARG A 64 -18.49 -5.61 6.63
N ARG A 65 -18.52 -6.73 7.35
CA ARG A 65 -17.70 -6.86 8.60
C ARG A 65 -16.20 -7.00 8.36
N ARG A 66 -15.75 -7.48 7.19
CA ARG A 66 -14.32 -7.75 6.92
C ARG A 66 -13.54 -6.53 6.40
N PHE A 67 -14.17 -5.65 5.61
CA PHE A 67 -13.48 -4.48 5.06
C PHE A 67 -13.29 -3.39 6.13
N ARG A 68 -14.36 -3.02 6.85
CA ARG A 68 -14.34 -1.94 7.86
C ARG A 68 -13.37 -2.20 9.00
N ARG A 69 -13.30 -3.43 9.53
CA ARG A 69 -12.33 -3.81 10.57
C ARG A 69 -10.87 -3.68 10.11
N ARG A 70 -10.58 -3.81 8.81
CA ARG A 70 -9.22 -3.88 8.28
C ARG A 70 -8.71 -2.53 7.78
N THR A 71 -9.56 -1.75 7.13
CA THR A 71 -9.30 -0.31 6.96
C THR A 71 -9.13 0.35 8.32
N GLN A 72 -9.95 0.01 9.32
CA GLN A 72 -9.74 0.50 10.68
C GLN A 72 -8.49 -0.07 11.35
N ARG A 73 -8.04 -1.29 11.04
CA ARG A 73 -6.73 -1.77 11.50
C ARG A 73 -5.57 -0.99 10.87
N ARG A 74 -5.67 -0.62 9.59
CA ARG A 74 -4.66 0.22 8.92
C ARG A 74 -4.67 1.64 9.49
N ILE A 75 -5.84 2.24 9.70
CA ILE A 75 -6.00 3.54 10.37
C ILE A 75 -5.50 3.46 11.82
N TRP A 76 -5.83 2.42 12.57
CA TRP A 76 -5.36 2.22 13.95
C TRP A 76 -3.86 2.00 14.01
N ALA A 77 -3.31 1.20 13.08
CA ALA A 77 -1.89 1.01 12.92
C ALA A 77 -1.18 2.34 12.68
N ARG A 78 -1.69 3.12 11.73
CA ARG A 78 -1.21 4.46 11.43
C ARG A 78 -1.29 5.37 12.67
N ASN A 79 -2.43 5.45 13.33
CA ASN A 79 -2.59 6.27 14.54
C ASN A 79 -1.70 5.81 15.70
N ARG A 80 -1.32 4.54 15.76
CA ARG A 80 -0.42 4.01 16.81
C ARG A 80 1.05 4.19 16.44
N LEU A 81 1.38 4.14 15.15
CA LEU A 81 2.68 4.54 14.62
C LEU A 81 2.96 6.02 14.90
N PHE A 82 1.99 6.89 14.61
CA PHE A 82 2.06 8.34 14.86
C PHE A 82 1.54 8.78 16.22
N GLY A 83 1.24 7.82 17.11
CA GLY A 83 0.73 8.10 18.46
C GLY A 83 1.82 8.15 19.52
N GLY A 84 3.07 7.90 19.15
CA GLY A 84 4.25 8.11 19.99
C GLY A 84 4.82 9.52 19.82
N ASP A 85 5.82 9.87 20.63
CA ASP A 85 6.41 11.22 20.67
C ASP A 85 7.27 11.55 19.44
N TRP A 86 7.73 10.54 18.70
CA TRP A 86 8.60 10.74 17.54
C TRP A 86 7.78 10.92 16.25
N GLN A 87 7.92 12.10 15.64
CA GLN A 87 7.40 12.37 14.31
C GLN A 87 8.54 12.32 13.29
N ALA A 88 8.24 11.93 12.05
CA ALA A 88 9.26 11.95 11.01
C ALA A 88 9.79 13.37 10.80
N PRO A 89 11.06 13.55 10.37
CA PRO A 89 11.71 14.86 10.27
C PRO A 89 10.92 15.89 9.42
N HIS A 90 10.08 15.41 8.51
CA HIS A 90 9.23 16.25 7.66
C HIS A 90 7.87 16.64 8.27
N HIS A 91 7.49 16.12 9.44
CA HIS A 91 6.23 16.47 10.14
C HIS A 91 6.39 17.61 11.15
N ASP A 92 7.53 17.67 11.86
CA ASP A 92 7.79 18.70 12.89
C ASP A 92 8.31 20.05 12.35
N HIS A 93 8.36 20.20 11.03
CA HIS A 93 8.89 21.40 10.40
C HIS A 93 7.95 22.03 9.37
N PRO A 94 7.39 23.22 9.69
CA PRO A 94 6.99 24.21 8.67
C PRO A 94 8.17 24.63 7.76
N ARG A 95 9.41 24.26 8.10
CA ARG A 95 10.65 24.68 7.46
C ARG A 95 11.13 23.83 6.29
N GLN A 96 10.43 22.76 5.90
CA GLN A 96 10.83 22.00 4.68
C GLN A 96 10.10 22.45 3.43
N CYS A 97 9.02 23.23 3.57
CA CYS A 97 8.58 24.16 2.54
C CYS A 97 9.49 25.41 2.46
N ALA A 98 10.36 25.68 3.45
CA ALA A 98 11.15 26.93 3.46
C ALA A 98 12.25 26.99 2.39
N TRP A 99 12.55 25.88 1.72
CA TRP A 99 13.44 25.83 0.55
C TRP A 99 12.73 26.19 -0.75
N ILE A 100 11.40 26.32 -0.70
CA ILE A 100 10.57 26.56 -1.86
C ILE A 100 9.85 27.87 -1.63
N ASP A 101 10.21 28.87 -2.43
CA ASP A 101 9.45 30.11 -2.49
C ASP A 101 8.02 29.80 -2.94
N GLU A 102 7.04 29.87 -2.04
CA GLU A 102 5.63 29.59 -2.33
C GLU A 102 5.14 30.42 -3.52
N GLN A 103 5.68 31.63 -3.73
CA GLN A 103 5.30 32.49 -4.85
C GLN A 103 5.73 31.92 -6.21
N LYS A 104 6.72 31.04 -6.23
CA LYS A 104 7.21 30.33 -7.44
C LYS A 104 6.48 29.02 -7.71
N LEU A 105 5.62 28.55 -6.80
CA LEU A 105 4.82 27.37 -7.02
C LEU A 105 3.70 27.65 -8.02
N ASP A 106 3.67 26.88 -9.11
CA ASP A 106 2.55 26.89 -10.04
C ASP A 106 1.24 26.44 -9.36
N ALA A 107 0.12 26.76 -10.00
CA ALA A 107 -1.21 26.44 -9.49
C ALA A 107 -1.41 24.93 -9.27
N VAL A 108 -0.78 24.12 -10.12
CA VAL A 108 -0.82 22.65 -10.08
C VAL A 108 -0.19 22.12 -8.80
N THR A 109 1.00 22.62 -8.46
CA THR A 109 1.75 22.20 -7.28
C THR A 109 1.06 22.62 -5.99
N ARG A 110 0.47 23.83 -5.96
CA ARG A 110 -0.34 24.29 -4.83
C ARG A 110 -1.58 23.40 -4.62
N LEU A 111 -2.30 23.08 -5.69
CA LEU A 111 -3.47 22.20 -5.60
C LEU A 111 -3.07 20.77 -5.25
N ALA A 112 -1.95 20.25 -5.75
CA ALA A 112 -1.42 18.96 -5.33
C ALA A 112 -1.16 18.89 -3.82
N CYS A 113 -0.58 19.95 -3.23
CA CYS A 113 -0.42 20.07 -1.77
C CYS A 113 -1.75 20.07 -1.02
N MET A 114 -2.75 20.82 -1.50
CA MET A 114 -4.07 20.85 -0.87
C MET A 114 -4.80 19.49 -0.94
N VAL A 115 -4.60 18.75 -2.03
CA VAL A 115 -5.26 17.46 -2.26
C VAL A 115 -4.58 16.31 -1.53
N SER A 116 -3.24 16.24 -1.59
CA SER A 116 -2.46 15.16 -0.99
C SER A 116 -2.32 15.33 0.53
N LYS A 117 -2.23 16.58 1.01
CA LYS A 117 -1.79 16.95 2.37
C LYS A 117 -0.40 16.42 2.74
N GLU A 118 0.41 16.09 1.74
CA GLU A 118 1.79 15.64 1.90
C GLU A 118 2.73 16.83 1.61
N PRO A 119 3.85 16.97 2.35
CA PRO A 119 4.75 18.11 2.19
C PRO A 119 5.49 18.07 0.84
N LEU A 120 5.86 19.26 0.36
CA LEU A 120 6.88 19.40 -0.67
C LEU A 120 8.25 19.35 -0.02
N LEU A 121 9.13 18.56 -0.60
CA LEU A 121 10.48 18.32 -0.09
C LEU A 121 11.45 18.83 -1.14
N GLY A 122 12.20 19.88 -0.83
CA GLY A 122 13.31 20.38 -1.66
C GLY A 122 14.59 19.57 -1.44
N GLY A 123 15.63 19.86 -2.22
CA GLY A 123 16.97 19.33 -1.94
C GLY A 123 17.22 17.90 -2.42
N ASN A 124 16.46 17.41 -3.40
CA ASN A 124 16.58 16.02 -3.85
C ASN A 124 17.35 15.93 -5.16
N SER A 125 17.92 14.76 -5.45
CA SER A 125 18.39 14.36 -6.77
C SER A 125 17.55 13.20 -7.29
N VAL A 126 17.23 13.21 -8.59
CA VAL A 126 16.38 12.19 -9.23
C VAL A 126 17.07 11.58 -10.43
N GLU A 127 17.12 10.26 -10.46
CA GLU A 127 17.55 9.47 -11.61
C GLU A 127 16.38 8.67 -12.17
N VAL A 128 16.13 8.77 -13.47
CA VAL A 128 15.00 8.11 -14.16
C VAL A 128 15.46 6.88 -14.94
N PHE A 129 14.82 5.75 -14.69
CA PHE A 129 15.06 4.50 -15.40
C PHE A 129 13.87 4.15 -16.29
N ILE A 130 14.14 3.87 -17.56
CA ILE A 130 13.16 3.39 -18.56
C ILE A 130 13.30 1.89 -18.88
N SER A 131 14.11 1.16 -18.10
CA SER A 131 14.43 -0.25 -18.31
C SER A 131 14.78 -0.94 -17.00
N ALA A 132 14.29 -2.16 -16.78
CA ALA A 132 14.57 -2.91 -15.55
C ALA A 132 16.05 -3.22 -15.35
N ASN A 133 16.79 -3.53 -16.42
CA ASN A 133 18.21 -3.89 -16.31
C ASN A 133 19.06 -2.76 -15.69
N ARG A 134 18.79 -1.49 -16.06
CA ARG A 134 19.48 -0.34 -15.44
C ARG A 134 19.00 -0.08 -14.02
N ALA A 135 17.69 -0.13 -13.79
CA ALA A 135 17.12 0.07 -12.45
C ALA A 135 17.62 -0.99 -11.46
N TYR A 136 17.56 -2.28 -11.82
CA TYR A 136 18.01 -3.37 -10.97
C TYR A 136 19.50 -3.26 -10.65
N ARG A 137 20.35 -2.95 -11.64
CA ARG A 137 21.78 -2.73 -11.38
C ARG A 137 22.00 -1.63 -10.34
N ARG A 138 21.35 -0.48 -10.51
CA ARG A 138 21.47 0.64 -9.56
C ARG A 138 20.93 0.27 -8.17
N MET A 139 19.80 -0.44 -8.09
CA MET A 139 19.24 -0.91 -6.83
C MET A 139 20.22 -1.85 -6.11
N ILE A 140 20.83 -2.79 -6.83
CA ILE A 140 21.82 -3.72 -6.28
C ILE A 140 23.06 -2.99 -5.78
N GLU A 141 23.59 -2.03 -6.56
CA GLU A 141 24.72 -1.20 -6.12
C GLU A 141 24.43 -0.44 -4.81
N GLU A 142 23.22 0.07 -4.63
CA GLU A 142 22.81 0.75 -3.39
C GLU A 142 22.66 -0.23 -2.22
N ILE A 143 22.13 -1.44 -2.47
CA ILE A 143 22.06 -2.51 -1.46
C ILE A 143 23.46 -2.94 -1.02
N ASP A 144 24.40 -3.03 -1.95
CA ASP A 144 25.79 -3.42 -1.67
C ASP A 144 26.56 -2.35 -0.89
N ARG A 145 26.22 -1.08 -1.10
CA ARG A 145 26.81 0.06 -0.36
C ARG A 145 26.11 0.38 0.95
N ALA A 146 24.96 -0.23 1.22
CA ALA A 146 24.18 0.04 2.42
C ALA A 146 24.99 -0.26 3.70
N THR A 147 24.91 0.65 4.68
CA THR A 147 25.61 0.55 5.96
C THR A 147 24.68 0.42 7.17
N LYS A 148 23.44 0.94 7.09
CA LYS A 148 22.49 0.96 8.22
C LYS A 148 21.34 -0.02 8.02
N HIS A 149 20.50 0.22 7.01
CA HIS A 149 19.33 -0.62 6.73
C HIS A 149 18.97 -0.64 5.25
N VAL A 150 18.27 -1.70 4.85
CA VAL A 150 17.66 -1.86 3.52
C VAL A 150 16.23 -2.35 3.70
N HIS A 151 15.27 -1.58 3.21
CA HIS A 151 13.85 -1.89 3.30
C HIS A 151 13.26 -2.00 1.89
N MET A 152 12.83 -3.21 1.51
CA MET A 152 12.33 -3.49 0.18
C MET A 152 10.88 -3.98 0.22
N LEU A 153 10.06 -3.43 -0.67
CA LEU A 153 8.67 -3.79 -0.84
C LEU A 153 8.37 -4.00 -2.33
N SER A 154 7.73 -5.11 -2.68
CA SER A 154 7.26 -5.34 -4.05
C SER A 154 5.92 -6.08 -4.09
N TYR A 155 5.09 -5.73 -5.08
CA TYR A 155 3.85 -6.46 -5.33
C TYR A 155 4.14 -7.85 -5.89
N ILE A 156 4.96 -7.93 -6.94
CA ILE A 156 5.42 -9.19 -7.52
C ILE A 156 6.92 -9.36 -7.21
N PHE A 157 7.24 -10.44 -6.53
CA PHE A 157 8.60 -10.93 -6.34
C PHE A 157 8.65 -12.37 -6.86
N ARG A 158 9.28 -12.56 -8.02
CA ARG A 158 9.36 -13.87 -8.66
C ARG A 158 10.47 -14.73 -8.06
N PRO A 159 10.23 -16.02 -7.82
CA PRO A 159 11.30 -16.97 -7.52
C PRO A 159 11.98 -17.41 -8.83
N ASP A 160 12.63 -16.47 -9.52
CA ASP A 160 13.42 -16.68 -10.73
C ASP A 160 14.79 -15.98 -10.59
N ALA A 161 15.63 -16.00 -11.62
CA ALA A 161 16.99 -15.47 -11.56
C ALA A 161 17.07 -13.99 -11.12
N ALA A 162 16.03 -13.19 -11.39
CA ALA A 162 15.98 -11.81 -10.90
C ALA A 162 15.71 -11.78 -9.39
N GLY A 163 14.77 -12.59 -8.90
CA GLY A 163 14.51 -12.72 -7.47
C GLY A 163 15.69 -13.28 -6.69
N GLU A 164 16.38 -14.28 -7.24
CA GLU A 164 17.57 -14.89 -6.62
C GLU A 164 18.66 -13.85 -6.43
N MET A 165 18.95 -13.08 -7.49
CA MET A 165 19.89 -11.94 -7.42
C MET A 165 19.53 -10.98 -6.28
N PHE A 166 18.27 -10.53 -6.17
CA PHE A 166 17.88 -9.63 -5.09
C PHE A 166 18.03 -10.30 -3.71
N ILE A 167 17.60 -11.55 -3.54
CA ILE A 167 17.74 -12.27 -2.26
C ILE A 167 19.20 -12.42 -1.87
N ASP A 168 20.09 -12.73 -2.80
CA ASP A 168 21.51 -12.90 -2.54
C ASP A 168 22.16 -11.61 -2.08
N HIS A 169 21.90 -10.49 -2.75
CA HIS A 169 22.45 -9.19 -2.36
C HIS A 169 21.85 -8.66 -1.05
N LEU A 170 20.56 -8.87 -0.82
CA LEU A 170 19.91 -8.57 0.46
C LEU A 170 20.50 -9.42 1.60
N ALA A 171 20.72 -10.71 1.37
CA ALA A 171 21.35 -11.61 2.34
C ALA A 171 22.81 -11.20 2.62
N GLN A 172 23.57 -10.81 1.59
CA GLN A 172 24.92 -10.29 1.77
C GLN A 172 24.94 -9.01 2.60
N ALA A 173 24.01 -8.07 2.37
CA ALA A 173 23.87 -6.89 3.20
C ALA A 173 23.57 -7.26 4.67
N ALA A 174 22.63 -8.18 4.90
CA ALA A 174 22.30 -8.65 6.24
C ALA A 174 23.52 -9.29 6.95
N ARG A 175 24.33 -10.09 6.25
CA ARG A 175 25.59 -10.66 6.80
C ARG A 175 26.61 -9.60 7.19
N ARG A 176 26.62 -8.43 6.54
CA ARG A 176 27.47 -7.28 6.92
C ARG A 176 26.94 -6.53 8.14
N GLY A 177 25.80 -6.93 8.72
CA GLY A 177 25.17 -6.28 9.87
C GLY A 177 24.15 -5.20 9.49
N VAL A 178 23.81 -5.06 8.21
CA VAL A 178 22.76 -4.13 7.75
C VAL A 178 21.39 -4.67 8.16
N GLU A 179 20.51 -3.84 8.72
CA GLU A 179 19.14 -4.26 9.01
C GLU A 179 18.35 -4.42 7.70
N VAL A 180 18.06 -5.65 7.27
CA VAL A 180 17.35 -5.91 6.01
C VAL A 180 15.93 -6.40 6.25
N ARG A 181 14.95 -5.77 5.60
CA ARG A 181 13.53 -6.17 5.64
C ARG A 181 12.95 -6.26 4.24
N LEU A 182 12.34 -7.41 3.91
CA LEU A 182 11.63 -7.65 2.66
C LEU A 182 10.13 -7.85 2.91
N LEU A 183 9.29 -7.02 2.29
CA LEU A 183 7.84 -7.14 2.28
C LEU A 183 7.34 -7.48 0.87
N ALA A 184 6.66 -8.60 0.72
CA ALA A 184 6.06 -8.99 -0.56
C ALA A 184 4.53 -9.06 -0.46
N ASP A 185 3.80 -8.66 -1.50
CA ASP A 185 2.35 -8.87 -1.51
C ASP A 185 2.01 -10.36 -1.60
N GLY A 186 1.11 -10.83 -0.73
CA GLY A 186 0.76 -12.24 -0.65
C GLY A 186 0.06 -12.79 -1.90
N PHE A 187 -0.63 -11.94 -2.68
CA PHE A 187 -1.28 -12.32 -3.94
C PHE A 187 -0.33 -12.18 -5.12
N GLY A 188 0.33 -11.03 -5.27
CA GLY A 188 1.26 -10.81 -6.38
C GLY A 188 2.48 -11.75 -6.32
N SER A 189 2.93 -12.07 -5.11
CA SER A 189 4.08 -12.95 -4.84
C SER A 189 3.68 -14.31 -4.26
N HIS A 190 2.52 -14.84 -4.67
CA HIS A 190 2.01 -16.12 -4.18
C HIS A 190 2.92 -17.33 -4.47
N LEU A 191 3.79 -17.22 -5.48
CA LEU A 191 4.79 -18.25 -5.81
C LEU A 191 6.04 -18.19 -4.90
N LEU A 192 6.22 -17.10 -4.15
CA LEU A 192 7.37 -16.93 -3.28
C LEU A 192 7.22 -17.83 -2.05
N SER A 193 8.04 -18.87 -1.95
CA SER A 193 8.05 -19.80 -0.82
C SER A 193 8.94 -19.33 0.32
N ASP A 194 8.71 -19.84 1.53
CA ASP A 194 9.59 -19.56 2.68
C ASP A 194 11.01 -20.13 2.47
N GLY A 195 11.13 -21.21 1.68
CA GLY A 195 12.41 -21.76 1.28
C GLY A 195 13.21 -20.84 0.35
N PHE A 196 12.52 -20.14 -0.55
CA PHE A 196 13.18 -19.21 -1.48
C PHE A 196 13.82 -18.02 -0.77
N VAL A 197 13.14 -17.47 0.24
CA VAL A 197 13.67 -16.34 1.04
C VAL A 197 14.59 -16.78 2.18
N ARG A 198 14.81 -18.09 2.33
CA ARG A 198 15.61 -18.66 3.43
C ARG A 198 17.03 -18.09 3.52
N PRO A 199 17.77 -17.86 2.41
CA PRO A 199 19.10 -17.26 2.50
C PRO A 199 19.13 -15.89 3.19
N LEU A 200 18.08 -15.07 2.98
CA LEU A 200 17.92 -13.78 3.64
C LEU A 200 17.65 -13.96 5.15
N LEU A 201 16.77 -14.90 5.50
CA LEU A 201 16.42 -15.17 6.90
C LEU A 201 17.62 -15.72 7.69
N ASP A 202 18.38 -16.64 7.10
CA ASP A 202 19.59 -17.21 7.72
C ASP A 202 20.70 -16.17 7.88
N ALA A 203 20.71 -15.13 7.04
CA ALA A 203 21.62 -14.00 7.15
C ALA A 203 21.18 -12.96 8.22
N GLY A 204 20.06 -13.18 8.91
CA GLY A 204 19.52 -12.25 9.92
C GLY A 204 18.53 -11.21 9.37
N GLY A 205 18.21 -11.26 8.08
CA GLY A 205 17.17 -10.42 7.48
C GLY A 205 15.76 -10.85 7.91
N LYS A 206 14.79 -9.95 7.76
CA LYS A 206 13.38 -10.20 8.06
C LYS A 206 12.54 -10.26 6.79
N PHE A 207 11.56 -11.14 6.76
CA PHE A 207 10.60 -11.26 5.66
C PHE A 207 9.16 -11.27 6.17
N ALA A 208 8.27 -10.57 5.47
CA ALA A 208 6.84 -10.58 5.75
C ALA A 208 6.01 -10.61 4.45
N ARG A 209 4.77 -11.10 4.55
CA ARG A 209 3.79 -11.05 3.46
C ARG A 209 2.67 -10.08 3.79
N PHE A 210 2.41 -9.13 2.90
CA PHE A 210 1.24 -8.26 2.99
C PHE A 210 -0.02 -9.08 2.62
N MET A 211 -0.97 -9.18 3.55
CA MET A 211 -2.25 -9.87 3.38
C MET A 211 -2.13 -11.27 2.70
N PRO A 212 -1.50 -12.27 3.36
CA PRO A 212 -1.23 -13.59 2.79
C PRO A 212 -2.50 -14.34 2.34
N LEU A 213 -2.38 -15.21 1.33
CA LEU A 213 -3.49 -15.85 0.60
C LEU A 213 -4.28 -16.95 1.35
N TRP A 214 -4.05 -17.17 2.66
CA TRP A 214 -4.62 -18.32 3.34
C TRP A 214 -6.14 -18.18 3.60
N ARG A 215 -6.92 -19.12 3.02
CA ARG A 215 -8.40 -19.18 3.02
C ARG A 215 -9.05 -19.17 4.41
N PHE A 216 -8.31 -19.57 5.44
CA PHE A 216 -8.81 -19.69 6.81
C PHE A 216 -8.42 -18.54 7.74
N ARG A 217 -7.65 -17.54 7.27
CA ARG A 217 -7.40 -16.35 8.09
C ARG A 217 -8.54 -15.34 7.96
N PRO A 218 -9.08 -14.80 9.07
CA PRO A 218 -10.08 -13.75 9.07
C PRO A 218 -9.62 -12.43 8.41
N THR A 219 -8.40 -12.38 7.87
CA THR A 219 -7.72 -11.23 7.24
C THR A 219 -7.66 -11.29 5.71
N TRP A 220 -8.13 -12.34 5.03
CA TRP A 220 -8.12 -12.43 3.57
C TRP A 220 -9.11 -11.45 2.89
N ASN A 221 -8.63 -10.56 2.01
CA ASN A 221 -9.44 -9.65 1.16
C ASN A 221 -8.73 -9.48 -0.20
N PRO A 222 -9.32 -9.96 -1.31
CA PRO A 222 -8.69 -9.89 -2.62
C PRO A 222 -8.47 -8.45 -3.10
N HIS A 223 -9.30 -7.48 -2.67
CA HIS A 223 -9.21 -6.09 -3.11
C HIS A 223 -8.19 -5.25 -2.33
N MET A 224 -7.68 -5.74 -1.19
CA MET A 224 -6.69 -5.02 -0.38
C MET A 224 -5.32 -5.64 -0.62
N ARG A 225 -4.65 -5.18 -1.68
CA ARG A 225 -3.31 -5.60 -2.10
C ARG A 225 -2.35 -4.43 -2.02
N ASN A 226 -1.07 -4.71 -1.81
CA ASN A 226 -0.03 -3.69 -1.85
C ASN A 226 0.65 -3.67 -3.21
N HIS A 227 0.26 -2.70 -4.05
CA HIS A 227 0.79 -2.54 -5.40
C HIS A 227 2.05 -1.66 -5.51
N ARG A 228 2.55 -1.15 -4.37
CA ARG A 228 3.75 -0.32 -4.32
C ARG A 228 5.00 -1.14 -4.66
N LYS A 229 6.03 -0.48 -5.17
CA LYS A 229 7.38 -1.03 -5.30
C LYS A 229 8.32 0.01 -4.75
N LEU A 230 8.97 -0.34 -3.65
CA LEU A 230 9.79 0.57 -2.89
C LEU A 230 11.09 -0.14 -2.50
N LEU A 231 12.19 0.59 -2.57
CA LEU A 231 13.45 0.20 -1.93
C LEU A 231 13.95 1.43 -1.22
N VAL A 232 14.21 1.36 0.08
CA VAL A 232 14.79 2.44 0.87
C VAL A 232 16.11 1.95 1.45
N VAL A 233 17.16 2.75 1.26
CA VAL A 233 18.52 2.43 1.70
C VAL A 233 19.01 3.52 2.65
N ALA A 234 19.28 3.12 3.89
CA ALA A 234 19.81 3.95 4.96
C ALA A 234 19.02 5.26 5.23
N GLY A 235 17.74 5.33 4.87
CA GLY A 235 16.90 6.52 4.98
C GLY A 235 17.35 7.69 4.09
N ARG A 236 18.36 7.48 3.23
CA ARG A 236 19.02 8.49 2.40
C ARG A 236 18.57 8.43 0.95
N ALA A 237 18.46 7.22 0.41
CA ALA A 237 18.04 6.97 -0.97
C ALA A 237 16.82 6.06 -1.01
N GLY A 238 15.95 6.29 -1.99
CA GLY A 238 14.74 5.52 -2.22
C GLY A 238 14.52 5.24 -3.71
N PHE A 239 13.88 4.12 -4.03
CA PHE A 239 13.43 3.78 -5.37
C PHE A 239 11.93 3.59 -5.39
N THR A 240 11.27 4.03 -6.45
CA THR A 240 9.83 3.85 -6.65
C THR A 240 9.45 3.91 -8.13
N GLY A 241 8.34 3.26 -8.51
CA GLY A 241 7.82 3.27 -9.88
C GLY A 241 7.02 2.03 -10.24
N GLY A 242 7.04 1.64 -11.52
CA GLY A 242 6.23 0.52 -12.03
C GLY A 242 6.88 -0.87 -11.91
N LEU A 243 8.21 -0.93 -11.93
CA LEU A 243 8.97 -2.18 -11.94
C LEU A 243 8.79 -3.02 -10.66
N ASN A 244 8.34 -4.27 -10.84
CA ASN A 244 8.42 -5.32 -9.83
C ASN A 244 9.74 -6.10 -9.94
N VAL A 245 9.89 -7.24 -9.25
CA VAL A 245 11.04 -8.15 -9.36
C VAL A 245 10.67 -9.41 -10.16
N GLY A 246 11.34 -9.65 -11.28
CA GLY A 246 11.17 -10.84 -12.12
C GLY A 246 11.83 -10.73 -13.49
N GLU A 247 12.12 -11.86 -14.11
CA GLU A 247 12.78 -11.92 -15.42
C GLU A 247 11.96 -11.32 -16.57
N GLU A 248 10.63 -11.29 -16.46
CA GLU A 248 9.75 -10.62 -17.43
C GLU A 248 10.12 -9.14 -17.63
N TYR A 249 10.47 -8.44 -16.56
CA TYR A 249 10.79 -7.01 -16.60
C TYR A 249 12.15 -6.74 -17.27
N GLN A 250 13.05 -7.73 -17.25
CA GLN A 250 14.34 -7.68 -17.92
C GLN A 250 14.27 -8.00 -19.41
N GLY A 251 13.07 -8.34 -19.94
CA GLY A 251 12.88 -8.79 -21.32
C GLY A 251 13.38 -10.21 -21.58
N ARG A 252 13.64 -11.00 -20.53
CA ARG A 252 14.18 -12.38 -20.64
C ARG A 252 13.11 -13.43 -20.94
N LYS A 253 11.83 -13.07 -20.81
CA LYS A 253 10.70 -13.97 -21.11
C LYS A 253 10.06 -13.60 -22.44
N ARG A 254 10.36 -14.39 -23.49
CA ARG A 254 9.88 -14.19 -24.88
C ARG A 254 8.37 -13.90 -24.98
N LYS A 255 7.55 -14.54 -24.14
CA LYS A 255 6.09 -14.37 -24.11
C LYS A 255 5.64 -12.91 -23.88
N TYR A 256 6.43 -12.11 -23.17
CA TYR A 256 6.07 -10.73 -22.81
C TYR A 256 6.71 -9.68 -23.73
N GLY A 257 7.66 -10.08 -24.58
CA GLY A 257 8.44 -9.15 -25.39
C GLY A 257 9.31 -8.19 -24.55
N PRO A 258 9.83 -7.11 -25.16
CA PRO A 258 10.54 -6.06 -24.43
C PRO A 258 9.60 -5.36 -23.44
N TRP A 259 9.98 -5.33 -22.15
CA TRP A 259 9.22 -4.63 -21.12
C TRP A 259 9.70 -3.19 -20.97
N ARG A 260 8.82 -2.22 -21.22
CA ARG A 260 9.05 -0.80 -20.94
C ARG A 260 8.30 -0.42 -19.66
N ASP A 261 9.01 0.17 -18.72
CA ASP A 261 8.43 0.73 -17.50
C ASP A 261 9.27 1.92 -17.01
N THR A 262 8.72 2.74 -16.12
CA THR A 262 9.41 3.87 -15.51
C THR A 262 9.64 3.61 -14.02
N HIS A 263 10.89 3.81 -13.59
CA HIS A 263 11.28 3.72 -12.19
C HIS A 263 12.20 4.88 -11.86
N LEU A 264 12.20 5.32 -10.61
CA LEU A 264 12.93 6.48 -10.14
C LEU A 264 13.85 6.06 -9.00
N ARG A 265 15.06 6.58 -8.97
CA ARG A 265 15.86 6.70 -7.75
C ARG A 265 15.76 8.15 -7.27
N VAL A 266 15.56 8.31 -5.99
CA VAL A 266 15.49 9.59 -5.30
C VAL A 266 16.52 9.56 -4.17
N GLU A 267 17.37 10.56 -4.11
CA GLU A 267 18.28 10.78 -2.99
C GLU A 267 18.01 12.16 -2.41
N GLY A 268 17.81 12.26 -1.10
CA GLY A 268 17.43 13.52 -0.44
C GLY A 268 16.22 13.36 0.49
N PRO A 269 15.72 14.48 1.03
CA PRO A 269 14.59 14.53 1.97
C PRO A 269 13.36 13.70 1.59
N ALA A 270 13.06 13.54 0.30
CA ALA A 270 11.96 12.70 -0.18
C ALA A 270 12.10 11.20 0.20
N ALA A 271 13.31 10.73 0.51
CA ALA A 271 13.52 9.39 1.05
C ALA A 271 12.86 9.19 2.43
N TRP A 272 12.69 10.24 3.24
CA TRP A 272 11.99 10.16 4.53
C TRP A 272 10.54 9.73 4.36
N ARG A 273 9.85 10.28 3.37
CA ARG A 273 8.45 9.91 3.11
C ARG A 273 8.35 8.50 2.53
N LEU A 274 9.29 8.07 1.70
CA LEU A 274 9.35 6.68 1.21
C LEU A 274 9.59 5.69 2.38
N GLN A 275 10.48 6.03 3.32
CA GLN A 275 10.73 5.25 4.53
C GLN A 275 9.47 5.13 5.38
N GLU A 276 8.75 6.24 5.60
CA GLU A 276 7.51 6.25 6.34
C GLU A 276 6.43 5.37 5.69
N VAL A 277 6.25 5.45 4.37
CA VAL A 277 5.30 4.59 3.63
C VAL A 277 5.67 3.11 3.81
N PHE A 278 6.97 2.77 3.78
CA PHE A 278 7.42 1.41 4.07
C PHE A 278 7.10 1.01 5.53
N SER A 279 7.40 1.87 6.50
CA SER A 279 7.14 1.63 7.92
C SER A 279 5.65 1.38 8.20
N GLU A 280 4.76 2.14 7.56
CA GLU A 280 3.30 1.94 7.65
C GLU A 280 2.87 0.54 7.15
N ASP A 281 3.37 0.13 5.98
CA ASP A 281 3.04 -1.16 5.38
C ASP A 281 3.67 -2.34 6.13
N TRP A 282 4.89 -2.15 6.67
CA TRP A 282 5.57 -3.12 7.51
C TRP A 282 4.81 -3.35 8.81
N TYR A 283 4.54 -2.28 9.58
CA TYR A 283 3.80 -2.37 10.83
C TYR A 283 2.40 -2.96 10.62
N PHE A 284 1.71 -2.60 9.53
CA PHE A 284 0.42 -3.21 9.23
C PHE A 284 0.51 -4.73 9.06
N SER A 285 1.64 -5.21 8.53
CA SER A 285 1.88 -6.63 8.23
C SER A 285 2.45 -7.41 9.42
N THR A 286 3.27 -6.78 10.25
CA THR A 286 4.08 -7.44 11.30
C THR A 286 3.79 -6.94 12.72
N GLY A 287 3.31 -5.71 12.88
CA GLY A 287 3.18 -5.01 14.16
C GLY A 287 4.49 -4.41 14.69
N GLU A 288 5.61 -4.55 13.99
CA GLU A 288 6.89 -3.94 14.35
C GLU A 288 6.89 -2.45 13.95
N ASN A 289 7.18 -1.57 14.90
CA ASN A 289 7.29 -0.13 14.67
C ASN A 289 8.68 0.22 14.13
N LEU A 290 8.75 0.97 13.04
CA LEU A 290 9.98 1.46 12.41
C LEU A 290 10.01 3.01 12.31
N MET A 291 9.17 3.68 13.09
CA MET A 291 9.14 5.14 13.24
C MET A 291 10.10 5.54 14.36
N GLU A 292 11.39 5.35 14.10
CA GLU A 292 12.48 5.68 15.02
C GLU A 292 13.53 6.49 14.26
N GLU A 293 14.15 7.46 14.93
CA GLU A 293 15.15 8.37 14.35
C GLU A 293 16.24 7.67 13.54
N LYS A 294 16.73 6.52 14.01
CA LYS A 294 17.79 5.74 13.35
C LYS A 294 17.47 5.30 11.92
N TYR A 295 16.19 5.26 11.53
CA TYR A 295 15.76 4.89 10.18
C TYR A 295 15.70 6.09 9.21
N TYR A 296 15.98 7.29 9.68
CA TYR A 296 15.91 8.51 8.90
C TYR A 296 17.32 9.11 8.81
N PHE A 297 17.70 9.51 7.60
CA PHE A 297 19.00 10.13 7.37
C PHE A 297 18.92 11.62 7.70
N ASP A 298 19.88 12.14 8.45
CA ASP A 298 19.93 13.59 8.70
C ASP A 298 20.60 14.29 7.51
N PHE A 299 19.85 15.13 6.81
CA PHE A 299 20.35 15.89 5.67
C PHE A 299 20.76 17.29 6.15
N ASP A 300 22.04 17.63 6.00
CA ASP A 300 22.50 19.00 6.19
C ASP A 300 21.95 19.88 5.05
N ALA A 301 21.32 20.99 5.43
CA ALA A 301 20.83 22.00 4.51
C ALA A 301 21.90 22.51 3.53
N ASN A 302 23.17 22.50 3.93
CA ASN A 302 24.29 22.99 3.12
C ASN A 302 24.88 21.93 2.19
N ASP A 303 24.49 20.66 2.32
CA ASP A 303 25.03 19.52 1.54
C ASP A 303 23.89 18.63 1.02
N LEU A 304 22.94 19.26 0.34
CA LEU A 304 21.82 18.57 -0.29
C LEU A 304 22.26 17.94 -1.63
N PRO A 305 21.80 16.71 -1.95
CA PRO A 305 22.24 15.98 -3.14
C PRO A 305 21.78 16.60 -4.47
N GLY A 306 20.84 17.54 -4.46
CA GLY A 306 20.33 18.22 -5.65
C GLY A 306 19.36 19.35 -5.32
N GLU A 307 18.74 19.92 -6.34
CA GLU A 307 17.84 21.07 -6.22
C GLU A 307 16.36 20.70 -6.48
N GLN A 308 16.08 19.43 -6.81
CA GLN A 308 14.75 19.00 -7.21
C GLN A 308 13.77 19.02 -6.03
N VAL A 309 12.60 19.58 -6.29
CA VAL A 309 11.44 19.58 -5.40
C VAL A 309 10.57 18.37 -5.72
N LEU A 310 10.26 17.58 -4.71
CA LEU A 310 9.46 16.37 -4.84
C LEU A 310 8.32 16.34 -3.83
N GLN A 311 7.18 15.79 -4.26
CA GLN A 311 6.09 15.39 -3.39
C GLN A 311 5.89 13.89 -3.53
N VAL A 312 6.03 13.16 -2.43
CA VAL A 312 5.75 11.72 -2.42
C VAL A 312 4.28 11.52 -2.03
N VAL A 313 3.49 11.03 -2.98
CA VAL A 313 2.05 10.81 -2.80
C VAL A 313 1.76 9.32 -2.73
N ASP A 314 1.18 8.86 -1.63
CA ASP A 314 0.73 7.49 -1.47
C ASP A 314 -0.82 7.40 -1.58
N SER A 315 -1.31 6.19 -1.87
CA SER A 315 -2.75 5.91 -1.93
C SER A 315 -3.07 4.62 -1.18
N GLY A 316 -4.26 4.57 -0.59
CA GLY A 316 -4.72 3.42 0.18
C GLY A 316 -6.19 3.52 0.58
N PRO A 317 -6.84 2.40 0.92
CA PRO A 317 -8.26 2.37 1.31
C PRO A 317 -8.54 3.10 2.65
N ASP A 318 -7.48 3.45 3.39
CA ASP A 318 -7.48 4.21 4.63
C ASP A 318 -7.42 5.73 4.43
N LYS A 319 -7.17 6.19 3.20
CA LYS A 319 -7.15 7.62 2.87
C LYS A 319 -8.58 8.09 2.52
N PRO A 320 -9.02 9.27 3.02
CA PRO A 320 -10.39 9.74 2.84
C PRO A 320 -10.71 10.17 1.40
N ARG A 321 -9.68 10.47 0.59
CA ARG A 321 -9.79 10.85 -0.83
C ARG A 321 -8.67 10.18 -1.64
N PRO A 322 -8.90 9.86 -2.93
CA PRO A 322 -7.87 9.35 -3.83
C PRO A 322 -6.92 10.50 -4.23
N SER A 323 -5.92 10.76 -3.39
CA SER A 323 -4.91 11.82 -3.56
C SER A 323 -4.24 11.78 -4.93
N LEU A 324 -3.78 10.59 -5.35
CA LEU A 324 -3.10 10.39 -6.63
C LEU A 324 -3.96 10.82 -7.82
N TYR A 325 -5.25 10.46 -7.83
CA TYR A 325 -6.18 10.84 -8.90
C TYR A 325 -6.35 12.36 -8.98
N GLY A 326 -6.49 13.03 -7.84
CA GLY A 326 -6.63 14.48 -7.81
C GLY A 326 -5.36 15.21 -8.28
N VAL A 327 -4.18 14.70 -7.94
CA VAL A 327 -2.90 15.24 -8.43
C VAL A 327 -2.78 15.05 -9.95
N PHE A 328 -3.07 13.86 -10.48
CA PHE A 328 -3.06 13.62 -11.92
C PHE A 328 -4.05 14.49 -12.70
N PHE A 329 -5.27 14.62 -12.18
CA PHE A 329 -6.28 15.48 -12.80
C PHE A 329 -5.78 16.93 -12.87
N THR A 330 -5.23 17.43 -11.77
CA THR A 330 -4.66 18.78 -11.70
C THR A 330 -3.51 18.99 -12.67
N ALA A 331 -2.63 17.99 -12.87
CA ALA A 331 -1.48 18.13 -13.75
C ALA A 331 -1.85 18.22 -15.24
N VAL A 332 -3.06 17.82 -15.62
CA VAL A 332 -3.52 17.78 -17.02
C VAL A 332 -4.46 18.96 -17.35
N THR A 333 -5.01 19.64 -16.34
CA THR A 333 -5.99 20.74 -16.48
C THR A 333 -5.38 22.10 -16.17
#